data_AF-A0A8H6QQN1-F1
#
_entry.id   AF-A0A8H6QQN1-F1
#
_cell.length_a   1.000
_cell.length_b   1.000
_cell.length_c   1.000
_cell.angle_alpha   90.00
_cell.angle_beta   90.00
_cell.angle_gamma   90.00
#
_symmetry.space_group_name_H-M   'P 1'
#
loop_
_entity.id
_entity.type
_entity.pdbx_description
1 polymer ?
#
loop_
_entity_poly.entity_id
_entity_poly.type
_entity_poly.pdbx_seq_one_letter_code
_entity_poly.pdbx_strand_id
1 'polypeptide(L)'
;MKLQTSILAATLLAGSALSAPSSRTLERIRARALARQSHPMDGTGASAADADPNAKHRASDSKVAYSKNWSGAVLEQPPVSASYTAVSATITVPEATAVAGATGQQASSAWVGIDGDTYANAILQTGVDFYVDPDGTHSYDAWYEWFPDNAHGFDLAINHGDVVVVKVQSTSPSEGVAIIENQTSGKTASTTLKAPTPTATLAGQNAEWIVEDFQSGSTMVPLADFGRVTFTGAQANAGGQSYGLNNATLIDMQQNGKILTHSTIVTDSELTVDYVHN
;
A
#
# COMPACT_ATOMS: atom_id res chain seq x y z
N MET A 1 73.58 -0.46 12.73
CA MET A 1 72.39 -0.67 13.59
C MET A 1 71.38 0.44 13.33
N LYS A 2 70.09 0.14 13.46
CA LYS A 2 68.86 0.91 13.12
C LYS A 2 68.27 0.48 11.77
N LEU A 3 67.65 -0.70 11.71
CA LEU A 3 66.23 -1.04 11.97
C LEU A 3 65.24 -0.28 11.08
N GLN A 4 64.68 -1.05 10.14
CA GLN A 4 63.48 -0.76 9.36
C GLN A 4 62.24 -0.86 10.26
N THR A 5 61.31 0.08 10.12
CA THR A 5 59.98 0.01 10.73
C THR A 5 58.93 -0.01 9.62
N SER A 6 58.38 -1.20 9.37
CA SER A 6 57.15 -1.39 8.60
C SER A 6 55.96 -0.98 9.47
N ILE A 7 55.14 -0.05 8.98
CA ILE A 7 53.87 0.30 9.63
C ILE A 7 52.81 -0.69 9.13
N LEU A 8 52.32 -1.51 10.06
CA LEU A 8 51.19 -2.41 9.89
C LEU A 8 49.90 -1.59 10.13
N ALA A 9 49.14 -1.30 9.07
CA ALA A 9 47.84 -0.66 9.20
C ALA A 9 46.80 -1.73 9.60
N ALA A 10 46.33 -1.67 10.84
CA ALA A 10 45.27 -2.53 11.35
C ALA A 10 43.92 -2.07 10.80
N THR A 11 43.28 -2.94 10.00
CA THR A 11 41.91 -2.81 9.53
C THR A 11 40.93 -2.98 10.69
N LEU A 12 40.23 -1.91 11.06
CA LEU A 12 39.04 -1.96 11.93
C LEU A 12 37.83 -2.38 11.09
N LEU A 13 37.48 -3.66 11.14
CA LEU A 13 36.18 -4.16 10.71
C LEU A 13 35.15 -3.78 11.78
N ALA A 14 34.44 -2.67 11.57
CA ALA A 14 33.22 -2.38 12.31
C ALA A 14 32.12 -3.34 11.83
N GLY A 15 31.86 -4.39 12.62
CA GLY A 15 30.74 -5.29 12.38
C GLY A 15 29.43 -4.54 12.57
N SER A 16 28.65 -4.41 11.50
CA SER A 16 27.23 -4.05 11.59
C SER A 16 26.50 -5.17 12.32
N ALA A 17 26.12 -4.93 13.58
CA ALA A 17 25.21 -5.80 14.30
C ALA A 17 23.83 -5.74 13.62
N LEU A 18 23.53 -6.75 12.80
CA LEU A 18 22.17 -7.01 12.32
C LEU A 18 21.36 -7.51 13.53
N SER A 19 20.55 -6.64 14.13
CA SER A 19 19.56 -7.11 15.12
C SER A 19 18.48 -7.90 14.38
N ALA A 20 18.44 -9.21 14.60
CA ALA A 20 17.27 -10.01 14.23
C ALA A 20 16.04 -9.46 14.97
N PRO A 21 14.85 -9.41 14.34
CA PRO A 21 13.65 -8.97 15.01
C PRO A 21 13.40 -9.84 16.25
N SER A 22 13.08 -9.19 17.37
CA SER A 22 12.79 -9.91 18.61
C SER A 22 11.52 -10.77 18.45
N SER A 23 11.41 -11.88 19.17
CA SER A 23 10.20 -12.73 19.15
C SER A 23 8.91 -11.96 19.46
N ARG A 24 9.02 -10.89 20.26
CA ARG A 24 7.90 -9.98 20.60
C ARG A 24 7.43 -9.13 19.41
N THR A 25 8.31 -8.82 18.46
CA THR A 25 7.96 -8.09 17.23
C THR A 25 7.18 -8.99 16.29
N LEU A 26 7.62 -10.24 16.12
CA LEU A 26 6.92 -11.23 15.28
C LEU A 26 5.54 -11.62 15.82
N GLU A 27 5.40 -11.74 17.15
CA GLU A 27 4.11 -12.03 17.77
C GLU A 27 3.11 -10.88 17.59
N ARG A 28 3.58 -9.63 17.65
CA ARG A 28 2.78 -8.44 17.34
C ARG A 28 2.33 -8.39 15.88
N ILE A 29 3.26 -8.64 14.94
CA ILE A 29 2.97 -8.72 13.50
C ILE A 29 1.88 -9.78 13.25
N ARG A 30 2.02 -10.98 13.84
CA ARG A 30 1.03 -12.05 13.71
C ARG A 30 -0.33 -11.68 14.30
N ALA A 31 -0.35 -11.04 15.47
CA ALA A 31 -1.60 -10.63 16.10
C ALA A 31 -2.35 -9.59 15.25
N ARG A 32 -1.65 -8.62 14.66
CA ARG A 32 -2.23 -7.63 13.73
C ARG A 32 -2.72 -8.30 12.46
N ALA A 33 -1.91 -9.14 11.83
CA ALA A 33 -2.30 -9.86 10.62
C ALA A 33 -3.60 -10.67 10.80
N LEU A 34 -3.78 -11.33 11.95
CA LEU A 34 -5.00 -12.11 12.23
C LEU A 34 -6.28 -11.27 12.34
N ALA A 35 -6.16 -9.99 12.67
CA ALA A 35 -7.31 -9.08 12.79
C ALA A 35 -7.45 -8.14 11.59
N ARG A 36 -6.38 -7.94 10.81
CA ARG A 36 -6.32 -7.03 9.67
C ARG A 36 -6.96 -7.67 8.45
N GLN A 37 -7.94 -6.97 7.89
CA GLN A 37 -8.55 -7.34 6.61
C GLN A 37 -8.78 -6.07 5.78
N SER A 38 -8.44 -6.14 4.50
CA SER A 38 -8.80 -5.06 3.56
C SER A 38 -10.21 -5.31 3.04
N HIS A 39 -10.86 -4.28 2.49
CA HIS A 39 -12.17 -4.44 1.89
C HIS A 39 -12.21 -3.87 0.48
N PRO A 40 -13.08 -4.42 -0.40
CA PRO A 40 -13.43 -3.77 -1.67
C PRO A 40 -13.79 -2.30 -1.48
N MET A 41 -13.65 -1.50 -2.54
CA MET A 41 -13.96 -0.08 -2.52
C MET A 41 -15.38 0.16 -1.99
N ASP A 42 -15.50 0.87 -0.86
CA ASP A 42 -16.79 1.27 -0.28
C ASP A 42 -17.19 2.66 -0.80
N GLY A 43 -17.78 2.69 -2.00
CA GLY A 43 -18.24 3.93 -2.63
C GLY A 43 -19.28 4.69 -1.80
N THR A 44 -19.15 6.01 -1.72
CA THR A 44 -20.10 6.87 -0.97
C THR A 44 -21.31 7.36 -1.79
N GLY A 45 -21.44 6.90 -3.04
CA GLY A 45 -22.32 7.54 -4.03
C GLY A 45 -21.81 8.94 -4.38
N ALA A 46 -22.35 9.58 -5.42
CA ALA A 46 -22.08 10.98 -5.69
C ALA A 46 -22.76 11.84 -4.61
N SER A 47 -22.17 11.86 -3.42
CA SER A 47 -22.39 12.92 -2.45
C SER A 47 -22.10 14.21 -3.20
N ALA A 48 -23.08 15.11 -3.30
CA ALA A 48 -22.83 16.46 -3.72
C ALA A 48 -21.86 17.04 -2.69
N ALA A 49 -20.56 16.89 -2.95
CA ALA A 49 -19.54 17.52 -2.16
C ALA A 49 -19.96 19.00 -2.07
N ASP A 50 -20.03 19.53 -0.86
CA ASP A 50 -19.73 20.95 -0.67
C ASP A 50 -18.50 21.21 -1.54
N ALA A 51 -18.66 22.08 -2.54
CA ALA A 51 -17.79 22.19 -3.72
C ALA A 51 -16.37 21.77 -3.37
N ASP A 52 -15.92 20.63 -3.92
CA ASP A 52 -14.63 20.03 -3.61
C ASP A 52 -13.58 21.13 -3.41
N PRO A 53 -13.16 21.39 -2.15
CA PRO A 53 -12.39 22.59 -1.83
C PRO A 53 -11.03 22.60 -2.54
N ASN A 54 -10.65 21.44 -3.08
CA ASN A 54 -9.41 21.18 -3.77
C ASN A 54 -9.58 20.98 -5.29
N ALA A 55 -10.75 21.26 -5.87
CA ALA A 55 -10.98 21.16 -7.31
C ALA A 55 -9.97 21.98 -8.14
N LYS A 56 -9.48 23.09 -7.56
CA LYS A 56 -8.44 23.96 -8.16
C LYS A 56 -7.06 23.29 -8.32
N HIS A 57 -6.81 22.19 -7.63
CA HIS A 57 -5.56 21.42 -7.70
C HIS A 57 -5.64 20.25 -8.69
N ARG A 58 -6.82 20.00 -9.25
CA ARG A 58 -7.04 18.92 -10.21
C ARG A 58 -6.84 19.42 -11.64
N ALA A 59 -6.34 18.53 -12.49
CA ALA A 59 -6.48 18.74 -13.93
C ALA A 59 -7.98 18.72 -14.29
N SER A 60 -8.42 19.58 -15.19
CA SER A 60 -9.85 19.80 -15.53
C SER A 60 -10.60 18.54 -16.00
N ASP A 61 -9.89 17.48 -16.38
CA ASP A 61 -10.44 16.25 -16.96
C ASP A 61 -10.37 15.03 -16.02
N SER A 62 -9.85 15.18 -14.80
CA SER A 62 -9.73 14.04 -13.87
C SER A 62 -11.10 13.60 -13.34
N LYS A 63 -11.46 12.33 -13.58
CA LYS A 63 -12.62 11.69 -12.95
C LYS A 63 -12.27 11.36 -11.51
N VAL A 64 -13.00 11.94 -10.57
CA VAL A 64 -12.81 11.70 -9.13
C VAL A 64 -14.03 10.98 -8.58
N ALA A 65 -13.80 9.83 -7.95
CA ALA A 65 -14.75 9.09 -7.15
C ALA A 65 -14.41 9.24 -5.66
N TYR A 66 -15.38 8.91 -4.80
CA TYR A 66 -15.22 8.99 -3.35
C TYR A 66 -15.48 7.63 -2.71
N SER A 67 -14.60 7.23 -1.79
CA SER A 67 -14.69 5.97 -1.05
C SER A 67 -14.62 6.22 0.46
N LYS A 68 -15.25 5.36 1.28
CA LYS A 68 -15.10 5.44 2.73
C LYS A 68 -13.74 4.94 3.21
N ASN A 69 -13.10 4.05 2.46
CA ASN A 69 -11.88 3.38 2.88
C ASN A 69 -10.69 3.57 1.94
N TRP A 70 -10.89 3.90 0.65
CA TRP A 70 -9.80 3.97 -0.33
C TRP A 70 -9.46 5.40 -0.75
N SER A 71 -8.20 5.60 -1.15
CA SER A 71 -7.71 6.77 -1.86
C SER A 71 -6.62 6.36 -2.84
N GLY A 72 -6.56 6.95 -4.02
CA GLY A 72 -5.48 6.69 -4.96
C GLY A 72 -5.98 6.70 -6.39
N ALA A 73 -5.52 5.74 -7.19
CA ALA A 73 -5.90 5.61 -8.60
C ALA A 73 -6.26 4.17 -8.97
N VAL A 74 -7.28 4.02 -9.81
CA VAL A 74 -7.76 2.74 -10.32
C VAL A 74 -7.92 2.79 -11.82
N LEU A 75 -7.34 1.82 -12.52
CA LEU A 75 -7.73 1.51 -13.89
C LEU A 75 -8.94 0.59 -13.85
N GLU A 76 -10.12 1.14 -14.12
CA GLU A 76 -11.40 0.42 -13.96
C GLU A 76 -11.70 -0.58 -15.08
N GLN A 77 -11.02 -0.45 -16.22
CA GLN A 77 -11.27 -1.24 -17.41
C GLN A 77 -9.94 -1.75 -17.96
N PRO A 78 -9.79 -3.06 -18.17
CA PRO A 78 -8.64 -3.58 -18.88
C PRO A 78 -8.81 -3.37 -20.39
N PRO A 79 -7.75 -3.58 -21.18
CA PRO A 79 -7.85 -3.58 -22.63
C PRO A 79 -8.87 -4.63 -23.12
N VAL A 80 -9.61 -4.34 -24.20
CA VAL A 80 -10.75 -5.14 -24.70
C VAL A 80 -10.47 -6.65 -24.87
N SER A 81 -9.21 -7.06 -25.06
CA SER A 81 -8.83 -8.45 -25.30
C SER A 81 -7.88 -9.02 -24.25
N ALA A 82 -7.79 -8.39 -23.07
CA ALA A 82 -6.92 -8.82 -21.99
C ALA A 82 -7.52 -8.50 -20.62
N SER A 83 -7.00 -9.15 -19.59
CA SER A 83 -7.19 -8.77 -18.18
C SER A 83 -5.88 -8.23 -17.62
N TYR A 84 -5.96 -7.44 -16.55
CA TYR A 84 -4.78 -7.10 -15.76
C TYR A 84 -4.21 -8.35 -15.09
N THR A 85 -2.89 -8.52 -15.21
CA THR A 85 -2.18 -9.69 -14.69
C THR A 85 -1.04 -9.32 -13.75
N ALA A 86 -0.62 -8.06 -13.70
CA ALA A 86 0.31 -7.59 -12.69
C ALA A 86 0.13 -6.11 -12.44
N VAL A 87 0.39 -5.67 -11.21
CA VAL A 87 0.40 -4.26 -10.80
C VAL A 87 1.59 -4.04 -9.87
N SER A 88 2.29 -2.93 -10.05
CA SER A 88 3.46 -2.60 -9.24
C SER A 88 3.63 -1.10 -9.05
N ALA A 89 4.33 -0.74 -7.98
CA ALA A 89 4.86 0.61 -7.75
C ALA A 89 6.01 0.56 -6.74
N THR A 90 6.76 1.66 -6.68
CA THR A 90 7.72 1.94 -5.62
C THR A 90 7.11 2.98 -4.68
N ILE A 91 7.17 2.69 -3.38
CA ILE A 91 6.65 3.53 -2.30
C ILE A 91 7.83 3.89 -1.40
N THR A 92 7.94 5.17 -1.02
CA THR A 92 8.76 5.54 0.15
C THR A 92 7.86 5.50 1.37
N VAL A 93 8.19 4.65 2.34
CA VAL A 93 7.36 4.43 3.53
C VAL A 93 7.25 5.74 4.33
N PRO A 94 6.03 6.28 4.54
CA PRO A 94 5.85 7.56 5.22
C PRO A 94 6.06 7.44 6.73
N GLU A 95 6.25 8.57 7.40
CA GLU A 95 6.13 8.67 8.86
C GLU A 95 4.73 9.18 9.19
N ALA A 96 3.78 8.26 9.41
CA ALA A 96 2.45 8.65 9.81
C ALA A 96 2.46 9.21 11.24
N THR A 97 1.62 10.21 11.53
CA THR A 97 1.51 10.88 12.82
C THR A 97 0.12 10.70 13.42
N ALA A 98 0.01 10.86 14.74
CA ALA A 98 -1.26 10.71 15.45
C ALA A 98 -2.18 11.91 15.20
N VAL A 99 -3.43 11.63 14.80
CA VAL A 99 -4.50 12.62 14.72
C VAL A 99 -5.09 12.86 16.11
N ALA A 100 -5.23 14.13 16.47
CA ALA A 100 -5.79 14.51 17.77
C ALA A 100 -7.26 14.08 17.90
N GLY A 101 -7.64 13.57 19.08
CA GLY A 101 -9.01 13.17 19.39
C GLY A 101 -9.38 11.74 18.98
N ALA A 102 -8.54 11.05 18.22
CA ALA A 102 -8.68 9.60 17.99
C ALA A 102 -8.15 8.81 19.21
N THR A 103 -8.81 7.71 19.52
CA THR A 103 -8.45 6.82 20.65
C THR A 103 -7.87 5.50 20.14
N GLY A 104 -6.82 5.01 20.80
CA GLY A 104 -6.19 3.74 20.44
C GLY A 104 -5.11 3.90 19.37
N GLN A 105 -4.61 2.77 18.88
CA GLN A 105 -3.63 2.74 17.79
C GLN A 105 -4.30 3.24 16.50
N GLN A 106 -3.64 4.17 15.84
CA GLN A 106 -4.05 4.69 14.54
C GLN A 106 -3.23 4.01 13.45
N ALA A 107 -3.81 3.87 12.27
CA ALA A 107 -3.10 3.23 11.16
C ALA A 107 -3.56 3.72 9.80
N SER A 108 -2.78 3.37 8.79
CA SER A 108 -3.09 3.54 7.38
C SER A 108 -2.23 2.55 6.60
N SER A 109 -2.67 2.22 5.38
CA SER A 109 -1.96 1.27 4.52
C SER A 109 -1.66 1.90 3.17
N ALA A 110 -0.58 1.48 2.52
CA ALA A 110 -0.30 1.81 1.12
C ALA A 110 0.05 0.53 0.35
N TRP A 111 -0.66 0.27 -0.75
CA TRP A 111 -0.60 -1.02 -1.44
C TRP A 111 -0.92 -0.92 -2.93
N VAL A 112 -0.62 -2.01 -3.65
CA VAL A 112 -1.02 -2.24 -5.04
C VAL A 112 -1.82 -3.52 -5.16
N GLY A 113 -2.78 -3.54 -6.07
CA GLY A 113 -3.73 -4.64 -6.19
C GLY A 113 -4.23 -4.91 -7.60
N ILE A 114 -4.88 -6.06 -7.74
CA ILE A 114 -5.76 -6.40 -8.86
C ILE A 114 -7.14 -6.70 -8.28
N ASP A 115 -8.18 -6.11 -8.90
CA ASP A 115 -9.61 -6.22 -8.54
C ASP A 115 -10.01 -5.52 -7.22
N GLY A 116 -11.28 -5.56 -6.83
CA GLY A 116 -11.78 -4.96 -5.58
C GLY A 116 -12.51 -3.63 -5.72
N ASP A 117 -12.42 -2.96 -6.87
CA ASP A 117 -13.26 -1.81 -7.18
C ASP A 117 -14.54 -2.27 -7.91
N THR A 118 -14.58 -2.18 -9.25
CA THR A 118 -15.77 -2.59 -10.03
C THR A 118 -16.00 -4.11 -10.01
N TYR A 119 -15.00 -4.89 -9.61
CA TYR A 119 -15.08 -6.33 -9.40
C TYR A 119 -14.73 -6.69 -7.94
N ALA A 120 -15.75 -6.75 -7.07
CA ALA A 120 -15.56 -6.87 -5.62
C ALA A 120 -15.40 -8.31 -5.07
N ASN A 121 -15.37 -9.34 -5.93
CA ASN A 121 -15.38 -10.73 -5.47
C ASN A 121 -14.03 -11.19 -4.88
N ALA A 122 -12.93 -10.58 -5.30
CA ALA A 122 -11.59 -10.94 -4.92
C ALA A 122 -10.67 -9.72 -5.05
N ILE A 123 -9.58 -9.72 -4.29
CA ILE A 123 -8.49 -8.75 -4.42
C ILE A 123 -7.19 -9.49 -4.18
N LEU A 124 -6.26 -9.43 -5.12
CA LEU A 124 -4.88 -9.87 -4.91
C LEU A 124 -4.02 -8.63 -4.69
N GLN A 125 -3.44 -8.50 -3.50
CA GLN A 125 -2.80 -7.25 -3.10
C GLN A 125 -1.63 -7.45 -2.14
N THR A 126 -0.73 -6.46 -2.13
CA THR A 126 0.41 -6.41 -1.21
C THR A 126 0.84 -4.97 -0.97
N GLY A 127 1.33 -4.71 0.23
CA GLY A 127 1.71 -3.36 0.63
C GLY A 127 2.38 -3.29 1.98
N VAL A 128 2.33 -2.08 2.53
CA VAL A 128 2.86 -1.74 3.85
C VAL A 128 1.78 -1.05 4.67
N ASP A 129 1.70 -1.42 5.95
CA ASP A 129 0.94 -0.66 6.94
C ASP A 129 1.88 0.19 7.77
N PHE A 130 1.37 1.34 8.22
CA PHE A 130 2.05 2.25 9.14
C PHE A 130 1.11 2.57 10.29
N TYR A 131 1.61 2.36 11.51
CA TYR A 131 0.86 2.44 12.75
C TYR A 131 1.46 3.52 13.66
N VAL A 132 0.61 4.19 14.42
CA VAL A 132 1.00 5.11 15.49
C VAL A 132 0.24 4.74 16.77
N ASP A 133 0.97 4.34 17.80
CA ASP A 133 0.40 4.05 19.13
C ASP A 133 0.08 5.35 19.89
N PRO A 134 -0.82 5.31 20.91
CA PRO A 134 -1.16 6.49 21.71
C PRO A 134 0.01 7.19 22.41
N ASP A 135 1.12 6.49 22.62
CA ASP A 135 2.35 7.03 23.20
C ASP A 135 3.30 7.67 22.16
N GLY A 136 2.89 7.69 20.89
CA GLY A 136 3.66 8.20 19.76
C GLY A 136 4.61 7.18 19.15
N THR A 137 4.59 5.91 19.58
CA THR A 137 5.45 4.87 18.98
C THR A 137 4.97 4.50 17.58
N HIS A 138 5.88 4.52 16.60
CA HIS A 138 5.61 4.09 15.24
C HIS A 138 5.96 2.61 15.03
N SER A 139 5.20 1.92 14.20
CA SER A 139 5.57 0.59 13.71
C SER A 139 5.03 0.35 12.30
N TYR A 140 5.64 -0.59 11.58
CA TYR A 140 5.39 -0.81 10.16
C TYR A 140 5.40 -2.30 9.86
N ASP A 141 4.44 -2.74 9.05
CA ASP A 141 4.30 -4.15 8.71
C ASP A 141 4.18 -4.29 7.17
N ALA A 142 4.97 -5.17 6.57
CA ALA A 142 4.76 -5.61 5.18
C ALA A 142 3.76 -6.75 5.15
N TRP A 143 2.84 -6.76 4.19
CA TRP A 143 1.75 -7.73 4.15
C TRP A 143 1.33 -8.12 2.73
N TYR A 144 0.62 -9.25 2.62
CA TYR A 144 -0.01 -9.75 1.41
C TYR A 144 -1.41 -10.27 1.71
N GLU A 145 -2.29 -10.29 0.72
CA GLU A 145 -3.66 -10.75 0.90
C GLU A 145 -4.26 -11.27 -0.42
N TRP A 146 -5.11 -12.29 -0.29
CA TRP A 146 -6.10 -12.65 -1.30
C TRP A 146 -7.50 -12.52 -0.67
N PHE A 147 -8.11 -11.35 -0.78
CA PHE A 147 -9.46 -11.11 -0.25
C PHE A 147 -10.45 -12.11 -0.87
N PRO A 148 -11.38 -12.72 -0.10
CA PRO A 148 -11.79 -12.39 1.27
C PRO A 148 -11.08 -13.14 2.40
N ASP A 149 -9.93 -13.78 2.15
CA ASP A 149 -9.09 -14.23 3.28
C ASP A 149 -8.52 -13.01 4.03
N ASN A 150 -8.07 -13.22 5.27
CA ASN A 150 -7.39 -12.18 6.02
C ASN A 150 -6.02 -11.87 5.41
N ALA A 151 -5.50 -10.68 5.70
CA ALA A 151 -4.14 -10.32 5.33
C ALA A 151 -3.11 -11.07 6.19
N HIS A 152 -1.95 -11.36 5.61
CA HIS A 152 -0.86 -12.05 6.28
C HIS A 152 0.42 -11.21 6.20
N GLY A 153 1.20 -11.19 7.28
CA GLY A 153 2.46 -10.45 7.33
C GLY A 153 3.61 -11.19 6.64
N PHE A 154 4.50 -10.43 5.98
CA PHE A 154 5.82 -10.91 5.60
C PHE A 154 6.79 -10.84 6.78
N ASP A 155 7.74 -11.79 6.84
CA ASP A 155 8.95 -11.63 7.67
C ASP A 155 9.96 -10.72 6.94
N LEU A 156 9.57 -9.45 6.78
CA LEU A 156 10.38 -8.41 6.16
C LEU A 156 10.29 -7.15 7.02
N ALA A 157 11.44 -6.72 7.56
CA ALA A 157 11.50 -5.49 8.33
C ALA A 157 11.26 -4.28 7.41
N ILE A 158 10.34 -3.42 7.82
CA ILE A 158 10.01 -2.14 7.18
C ILE A 158 10.18 -1.03 8.23
N ASN A 159 10.71 0.11 7.79
CA ASN A 159 10.83 1.31 8.59
C ASN A 159 10.38 2.53 7.78
N HIS A 160 10.06 3.63 8.46
CA HIS A 160 9.93 4.92 7.79
C HIS A 160 11.19 5.26 6.98
N GLY A 161 10.97 5.81 5.79
CA GLY A 161 12.03 6.21 4.86
C GLY A 161 12.57 5.05 4.01
N ASP A 162 12.15 3.80 4.26
CA ASP A 162 12.50 2.70 3.39
C ASP A 162 11.85 2.87 2.01
N VAL A 163 12.60 2.54 0.96
CA VAL A 163 12.10 2.51 -0.41
C VAL A 163 11.72 1.07 -0.72
N VAL A 164 10.42 0.83 -0.92
CA VAL A 164 9.86 -0.50 -1.14
C VAL A 164 9.22 -0.61 -2.52
N VAL A 165 9.57 -1.64 -3.27
CA VAL A 165 8.85 -2.04 -4.48
C VAL A 165 7.81 -3.06 -4.08
N VAL A 166 6.54 -2.78 -4.38
CA VAL A 166 5.42 -3.68 -4.16
C VAL A 166 4.89 -4.14 -5.50
N LYS A 167 4.59 -5.43 -5.61
CA LYS A 167 4.07 -6.02 -6.84
C LYS A 167 3.17 -7.21 -6.55
N VAL A 168 2.06 -7.26 -7.27
CA VAL A 168 1.27 -8.48 -7.42
C VAL A 168 1.29 -8.97 -8.86
N GLN A 169 1.16 -10.29 -9.03
CA GLN A 169 1.05 -10.92 -10.34
C GLN A 169 0.09 -12.10 -10.30
N SER A 170 -1.00 -12.04 -11.05
CA SER A 170 -1.89 -13.17 -11.31
C SER A 170 -1.24 -14.12 -12.31
N THR A 171 -1.17 -15.41 -11.95
CA THR A 171 -0.75 -16.50 -12.85
C THR A 171 -1.97 -17.25 -13.40
N SER A 172 -3.10 -17.18 -12.71
CA SER A 172 -4.43 -17.58 -13.17
C SER A 172 -5.51 -16.84 -12.36
N PRO A 173 -6.80 -16.92 -12.73
CA PRO A 173 -7.88 -16.36 -11.92
C PRO A 173 -7.89 -16.82 -10.46
N SER A 174 -7.29 -17.96 -10.13
CA SER A 174 -7.29 -18.54 -8.77
C SER A 174 -5.89 -18.68 -8.14
N GLU A 175 -4.85 -18.14 -8.78
CA GLU A 175 -3.48 -18.21 -8.28
C GLU A 175 -2.65 -16.98 -8.68
N GLY A 176 -1.77 -16.55 -7.80
CA GLY A 176 -0.94 -15.37 -8.03
C GLY A 176 0.21 -15.28 -7.03
N VAL A 177 1.02 -14.25 -7.18
CA VAL A 177 2.21 -14.02 -6.37
C VAL A 177 2.18 -12.58 -5.86
N ALA A 178 2.42 -12.41 -4.56
CA ALA A 178 2.71 -11.13 -3.94
C ALA A 178 4.21 -11.02 -3.69
N ILE A 179 4.79 -9.87 -4.00
CA ILE A 179 6.22 -9.59 -3.90
C ILE A 179 6.39 -8.22 -3.27
N ILE A 180 7.26 -8.14 -2.27
CA ILE A 180 7.75 -6.87 -1.73
C ILE A 180 9.28 -6.91 -1.63
N GLU A 181 9.93 -5.91 -2.19
CA GLU A 181 11.37 -5.70 -2.13
C GLU A 181 11.66 -4.40 -1.37
N ASN A 182 12.30 -4.49 -0.21
CA ASN A 182 12.84 -3.34 0.49
C ASN A 182 14.22 -3.04 -0.08
N GLN A 183 14.30 -2.08 -1.01
CA GLN A 183 15.54 -1.69 -1.69
C GLN A 183 16.55 -1.05 -0.74
N THR A 184 16.08 -0.37 0.31
CA THR A 184 16.96 0.22 1.33
C THR A 184 17.76 -0.85 2.07
N SER A 185 17.11 -1.97 2.43
CA SER A 185 17.76 -3.10 3.11
C SER A 185 18.35 -4.15 2.16
N GLY A 186 17.98 -4.13 0.88
CA GLY A 186 18.33 -5.13 -0.12
C GLY A 186 17.65 -6.49 0.08
N LYS A 187 16.54 -6.55 0.82
CA LYS A 187 15.80 -7.78 1.12
C LYS A 187 14.50 -7.84 0.35
N THR A 188 14.12 -9.06 -0.05
CA THR A 188 12.87 -9.34 -0.75
C THR A 188 12.10 -10.42 -0.01
N ALA A 189 10.79 -10.27 0.06
CA ALA A 189 9.87 -11.31 0.45
C ALA A 189 8.85 -11.54 -0.67
N SER A 190 8.45 -12.80 -0.86
CA SER A 190 7.45 -13.18 -1.85
C SER A 190 6.69 -14.41 -1.39
N THR A 191 5.44 -14.52 -1.79
CA THR A 191 4.64 -15.73 -1.55
C THR A 191 3.68 -15.98 -2.70
N THR A 192 3.35 -17.26 -2.91
CA THR A 192 2.28 -17.67 -3.83
C THR A 192 0.98 -17.77 -3.04
N LEU A 193 -0.07 -17.15 -3.55
CA LEU A 193 -1.41 -17.15 -2.99
C LEU A 193 -2.36 -17.93 -3.90
N LYS A 194 -3.40 -18.49 -3.30
CA LYS A 194 -4.51 -19.12 -4.02
C LYS A 194 -5.81 -18.49 -3.57
N ALA A 195 -6.79 -18.45 -4.47
CA ALA A 195 -8.14 -18.05 -4.12
C ALA A 195 -8.66 -18.88 -2.93
N PRO A 196 -9.18 -18.25 -1.86
CA PRO A 196 -9.62 -18.97 -0.67
C PRO A 196 -10.90 -19.77 -0.92
N THR A 197 -11.67 -19.42 -1.95
CA THR A 197 -12.85 -20.16 -2.40
C THR A 197 -12.94 -20.16 -3.92
N PRO A 198 -13.69 -21.10 -4.54
CA PRO A 198 -13.91 -21.12 -5.99
C PRO A 198 -14.60 -19.88 -6.56
N THR A 199 -15.29 -19.08 -5.73
CA THR A 199 -15.99 -17.85 -6.15
C THR A 199 -15.16 -16.60 -5.92
N ALA A 200 -14.12 -16.65 -5.08
CA ALA A 200 -13.20 -15.56 -4.83
C ALA A 200 -12.03 -15.55 -5.82
N THR A 201 -12.34 -15.63 -7.11
CA THR A 201 -11.33 -15.61 -8.20
C THR A 201 -11.26 -14.24 -8.85
N LEU A 202 -10.07 -13.85 -9.28
CA LEU A 202 -9.80 -12.60 -9.98
C LEU A 202 -10.45 -12.61 -11.37
N ALA A 203 -10.98 -11.47 -11.77
CA ALA A 203 -11.33 -11.16 -13.15
C ALA A 203 -10.20 -10.40 -13.87
N GLY A 204 -9.33 -9.72 -13.12
CA GLY A 204 -8.34 -8.78 -13.65
C GLY A 204 -9.00 -7.61 -14.37
N GLN A 205 -10.12 -7.14 -13.81
CA GLN A 205 -10.90 -6.00 -14.25
C GLN A 205 -10.28 -4.69 -13.76
N ASN A 206 -9.76 -4.69 -12.52
CA ASN A 206 -9.16 -3.51 -11.91
C ASN A 206 -7.64 -3.67 -11.72
N ALA A 207 -6.92 -2.56 -11.80
CA ALA A 207 -5.54 -2.44 -11.38
C ALA A 207 -5.38 -1.12 -10.61
N GLU A 208 -4.81 -1.18 -9.40
CA GLU A 208 -4.90 -0.06 -8.47
C GLU A 208 -3.67 0.18 -7.58
N TRP A 209 -3.54 1.44 -7.17
CA TRP A 209 -2.52 1.98 -6.26
C TRP A 209 -3.22 2.79 -5.18
N ILE A 210 -3.29 2.24 -3.97
CA ILE A 210 -4.24 2.69 -2.95
C ILE A 210 -3.55 3.00 -1.63
N VAL A 211 -3.97 4.10 -1.01
CA VAL A 211 -3.88 4.34 0.43
C VAL A 211 -5.23 4.00 1.06
N GLU A 212 -5.23 3.19 2.12
CA GLU A 212 -6.45 2.64 2.71
C GLU A 212 -6.56 2.88 4.21
N ASP A 213 -7.79 3.19 4.63
CA ASP A 213 -8.30 3.03 5.99
C ASP A 213 -8.93 1.63 6.13
N PHE A 214 -8.14 0.67 6.64
CA PHE A 214 -8.48 -0.75 6.61
C PHE A 214 -9.28 -1.17 7.86
N GLN A 215 -9.82 -2.39 7.85
CA GLN A 215 -10.50 -2.94 9.02
C GLN A 215 -9.55 -3.76 9.90
N SER A 216 -9.70 -3.57 11.21
CA SER A 216 -9.09 -4.42 12.23
C SER A 216 -10.19 -4.99 13.11
N GLY A 217 -10.44 -6.29 13.01
CA GLY A 217 -11.57 -6.96 13.67
C GLY A 217 -12.89 -6.57 13.00
N SER A 218 -13.81 -5.95 13.76
CA SER A 218 -15.14 -5.56 13.25
C SER A 218 -15.30 -4.07 12.97
N THR A 219 -14.20 -3.31 13.05
CA THR A 219 -14.22 -1.85 12.90
C THR A 219 -13.07 -1.38 12.04
N MET A 220 -13.29 -0.28 11.33
CA MET A 220 -12.22 0.46 10.66
C MET A 220 -11.24 0.99 11.70
N VAL A 221 -9.95 0.98 11.38
CA VAL A 221 -8.93 1.58 12.26
C VAL A 221 -9.15 3.10 12.31
N PRO A 222 -8.72 3.79 13.38
CA PRO A 222 -8.61 5.24 13.31
C PRO A 222 -7.55 5.61 12.26
N LEU A 223 -7.95 6.34 11.22
CA LEU A 223 -7.05 6.78 10.16
C LEU A 223 -5.92 7.67 10.72
N ALA A 224 -4.68 7.22 10.58
CA ALA A 224 -3.49 8.00 10.91
C ALA A 224 -3.22 9.09 9.85
N ASP A 225 -2.59 10.19 10.27
CA ASP A 225 -2.15 11.22 9.34
C ASP A 225 -0.84 10.79 8.69
N PHE A 226 -0.92 10.30 7.46
CA PHE A 226 0.23 9.80 6.72
C PHE A 226 1.01 10.90 5.97
N GLY A 227 0.61 12.17 6.10
CA GLY A 227 1.18 13.27 5.34
C GLY A 227 0.97 13.08 3.84
N ARG A 228 1.97 12.50 3.17
CA ARG A 228 1.92 12.17 1.74
C ARG A 228 2.46 10.77 1.49
N VAL A 229 1.72 9.98 0.73
CA VAL A 229 2.22 8.76 0.07
C VAL A 229 2.48 9.08 -1.40
N THR A 230 3.59 8.59 -1.93
CA THR A 230 3.90 8.70 -3.36
C THR A 230 4.19 7.32 -3.93
N PHE A 231 3.44 6.95 -4.96
CA PHE A 231 3.68 5.79 -5.79
C PHE A 231 4.44 6.24 -7.04
N THR A 232 5.68 5.77 -7.20
CA THR A 232 6.51 6.02 -8.39
C THR A 232 6.69 4.73 -9.18
N GLY A 233 6.90 4.84 -10.49
CA GLY A 233 6.97 3.67 -11.36
C GLY A 233 5.66 2.86 -11.35
N ALA A 234 4.52 3.53 -11.15
CA ALA A 234 3.21 2.93 -11.17
C ALA A 234 2.96 2.28 -12.55
N GLN A 235 2.72 0.97 -12.56
CA GLN A 235 2.54 0.21 -13.79
C GLN A 235 1.62 -0.99 -13.57
N ALA A 236 0.67 -1.17 -14.49
CA ALA A 236 -0.12 -2.38 -14.66
C ALA A 236 0.29 -3.11 -15.94
N ASN A 237 0.11 -4.44 -15.99
CA ASN A 237 0.37 -5.25 -17.18
C ASN A 237 -0.90 -6.00 -17.60
N ALA A 238 -1.19 -5.98 -18.91
CA ALA A 238 -2.30 -6.71 -19.51
C ALA A 238 -1.95 -7.10 -20.95
N GLY A 239 -2.19 -8.35 -21.34
CA GLY A 239 -1.97 -8.81 -22.73
C GLY A 239 -0.52 -8.66 -23.22
N GLY A 240 0.47 -8.70 -22.31
CA GLY A 240 1.88 -8.50 -22.64
C GLY A 240 2.28 -7.04 -22.89
N GLN A 241 1.41 -6.09 -22.60
CA GLN A 241 1.68 -4.65 -22.65
C GLN A 241 1.63 -4.05 -21.24
N SER A 242 2.28 -2.89 -21.08
CA SER A 242 2.28 -2.13 -19.84
C SER A 242 1.42 -0.88 -19.97
N TYR A 243 0.72 -0.54 -18.88
CA TYR A 243 -0.19 0.59 -18.77
C TYR A 243 0.19 1.39 -17.53
N GLY A 244 0.29 2.71 -17.67
CA GLY A 244 0.47 3.62 -16.54
C GLY A 244 -0.86 4.09 -15.96
N LEU A 245 -0.85 5.29 -15.38
CA LEU A 245 -1.97 5.95 -14.72
C LEU A 245 -2.88 6.73 -15.68
N ASN A 246 -2.53 6.81 -16.96
CA ASN A 246 -3.36 7.48 -17.97
C ASN A 246 -4.79 6.90 -17.99
N ASN A 247 -5.78 7.76 -17.81
CA ASN A 247 -7.21 7.45 -17.71
C ASN A 247 -7.64 6.69 -16.44
N ALA A 248 -6.77 6.56 -15.43
CA ALA A 248 -7.20 6.04 -14.14
C ALA A 248 -8.23 6.99 -13.49
N THR A 249 -9.23 6.40 -12.84
CA THR A 249 -10.14 7.12 -11.95
C THR A 249 -9.37 7.44 -10.67
N LEU A 250 -9.38 8.70 -10.26
CA LEU A 250 -8.87 9.10 -8.94
C LEU A 250 -9.93 8.80 -7.88
N ILE A 251 -9.49 8.28 -6.73
CA ILE A 251 -10.35 8.07 -5.57
C ILE A 251 -9.84 8.94 -4.43
N ASP A 252 -10.73 9.69 -3.80
CA ASP A 252 -10.46 10.36 -2.52
C ASP A 252 -11.28 9.70 -1.40
N MET A 253 -10.70 9.62 -0.21
CA MET A 253 -11.39 9.10 0.95
C MET A 253 -12.31 10.16 1.53
N GLN A 254 -13.58 9.81 1.69
CA GLN A 254 -14.61 10.64 2.30
C GLN A 254 -15.32 9.87 3.40
N GLN A 255 -15.25 10.39 4.62
CA GLN A 255 -15.92 9.81 5.78
C GLN A 255 -16.72 10.89 6.51
N ASN A 256 -17.94 10.58 6.93
CA ASN A 256 -18.81 11.51 7.66
C ASN A 256 -18.98 12.88 6.97
N GLY A 257 -19.03 12.88 5.62
CA GLY A 257 -19.15 14.08 4.80
C GLY A 257 -17.85 14.88 4.63
N LYS A 258 -16.75 14.50 5.29
CA LYS A 258 -15.45 15.17 5.17
C LYS A 258 -14.53 14.42 4.21
N ILE A 259 -13.90 15.16 3.30
CA ILE A 259 -12.81 14.65 2.47
C ILE A 259 -11.56 14.58 3.34
N LEU A 260 -10.97 13.39 3.44
CA LEU A 260 -9.81 13.11 4.28
C LEU A 260 -8.50 13.05 3.49
N THR A 261 -8.59 12.90 2.16
CA THR A 261 -7.42 12.76 1.31
C THR A 261 -7.56 13.48 -0.02
N HIS A 262 -6.44 13.68 -0.70
CA HIS A 262 -6.38 14.23 -2.04
C HIS A 262 -5.40 13.45 -2.90
N SER A 263 -5.92 12.75 -3.90
CA SER A 263 -5.15 11.97 -4.86
C SER A 263 -4.85 12.79 -6.11
N THR A 264 -3.62 12.70 -6.62
CA THR A 264 -3.17 13.44 -7.82
C THR A 264 -2.26 12.57 -8.66
N ILE A 265 -2.60 12.41 -9.95
CA ILE A 265 -1.69 11.83 -10.95
C ILE A 265 -0.74 12.94 -11.39
N VAL A 266 0.54 12.82 -11.01
CA VAL A 266 1.60 13.78 -11.34
C VAL A 266 2.16 13.49 -12.74
N THR A 267 2.36 12.22 -13.05
CA THR A 267 2.75 11.72 -14.39
C THR A 267 2.07 10.38 -14.66
N ASP A 268 2.20 9.84 -15.87
CA ASP A 268 1.68 8.49 -16.20
C ASP A 268 2.28 7.37 -15.31
N SER A 269 3.34 7.62 -14.57
CA SER A 269 3.95 6.65 -13.65
C SER A 269 4.06 7.14 -12.21
N GLU A 270 3.44 8.27 -11.87
CA GLU A 270 3.55 8.88 -10.54
C GLU A 270 2.19 9.35 -10.01
N LEU A 271 1.82 8.84 -8.84
CA LEU A 271 0.61 9.18 -8.09
C LEU A 271 1.02 9.67 -6.70
N THR A 272 0.45 10.78 -6.25
CA THR A 272 0.53 11.23 -4.86
C THR A 272 -0.84 11.13 -4.19
N VAL A 273 -0.86 10.71 -2.94
CA VAL A 273 -2.04 10.79 -2.07
C VAL A 273 -1.66 11.59 -0.84
N ASP A 274 -2.33 12.72 -0.64
CA ASP A 274 -2.12 13.63 0.48
C ASP A 274 -3.21 13.45 1.54
N TYR A 275 -2.85 13.47 2.81
CA TYR A 275 -3.79 13.61 3.92
C TYR A 275 -4.28 15.07 4.00
N VAL A 276 -5.57 15.27 4.25
CA VAL A 276 -6.19 16.60 4.34
C VAL A 276 -6.45 16.96 5.80
N HIS A 277 -5.79 18.01 6.28
CA HIS A 277 -6.11 18.61 7.57
C HIS A 277 -7.35 19.50 7.43
N ASN A 278 -8.43 19.15 8.14
CA ASN A 278 -9.70 19.88 8.18
C ASN A 278 -9.88 20.65 9.49
#